data_AF-A0A4R2HP94-F1
#
_entry.id   AF-A0A4R2HP94-F1
#
_cell.length_a   1.000
_cell.length_b   1.000
_cell.length_c   1.000
_cell.angle_alpha   90.00
_cell.angle_beta   90.00
_cell.angle_gamma   90.00
#
_symmetry.space_group_name_H-M   'P 1'
#
loop_
_entity.id
_entity.type
_entity.pdbx_description
1 polymer ?
#
loop_
_entity_poly.entity_id
_entity_poly.type
_entity_poly.pdbx_seq_one_letter_code
_entity_poly.pdbx_strand_id
1 'polypeptide(L)' 'MNLRVRVMYCGDQHWYADIDDADDPQPDDPFWYVDNCRSQLQALETACAELRLLAGRMVRGDHLNRVLEVTGVPV' A
#
# COMPACT_ATOMS: atom_id res chain seq x y z
N MET A 1 7.44 -9.05 9.21
CA MET A 1 6.66 -8.27 8.26
C MET A 1 6.83 -8.87 6.88
N ASN A 2 5.72 -9.19 6.26
CA ASN A 2 5.62 -9.80 4.95
C ASN A 2 4.83 -8.86 4.04
N LEU A 3 5.52 -7.96 3.33
CA LEU A 3 4.85 -6.93 2.53
C LEU A 3 4.02 -7.55 1.41
N ARG A 4 2.71 -7.25 1.41
CA ARG A 4 1.73 -7.69 0.41
C ARG A 4 1.15 -6.48 -0.31
N VAL A 5 1.12 -6.56 -1.64
CA VAL A 5 0.35 -5.64 -2.48
C VAL A 5 -1.08 -6.15 -2.63
N ARG A 6 -2.07 -5.29 -2.46
CA ARG A 6 -3.46 -5.54 -2.88
C ARG A 6 -3.82 -4.53 -3.97
N VAL A 7 -4.51 -5.00 -5.01
CA VAL A 7 -5.06 -4.15 -6.08
C VAL A 7 -6.54 -4.43 -6.16
N MET A 8 -7.36 -3.39 -6.03
CA MET A 8 -8.81 -3.49 -5.91
C MET A 8 -9.48 -2.55 -6.91
N TYR A 9 -10.59 -3.00 -7.49
CA TYR A 9 -11.46 -2.15 -8.29
C TYR A 9 -12.54 -1.54 -7.38
N CYS A 10 -12.58 -0.22 -7.33
CA CYS A 10 -13.54 0.53 -6.55
C CYS A 10 -14.74 0.89 -7.43
N GLY A 11 -15.95 0.85 -6.86
CA GLY A 11 -17.21 1.00 -7.59
C GLY A 11 -17.35 2.28 -8.44
N ASP A 12 -16.56 3.31 -8.15
CA ASP A 12 -16.52 4.59 -8.88
C ASP A 12 -15.53 4.60 -10.05
N GLN A 13 -15.44 3.48 -10.79
CA GLN A 13 -14.63 3.35 -12.01
C GLN A 13 -13.14 3.65 -11.85
N HIS A 14 -12.61 3.45 -10.66
CA HIS A 14 -11.18 3.63 -10.39
C HIS A 14 -10.59 2.39 -9.72
N TRP A 15 -9.26 2.37 -9.72
CA TRP A 15 -8.47 1.34 -9.10
C TRP A 15 -7.74 1.91 -7.91
N TYR A 16 -7.66 1.10 -6.87
CA TYR A 16 -6.94 1.37 -5.64
C TYR A 16 -5.87 0.30 -5.47
N ALA A 17 -4.74 0.67 -4.88
CA ALA A 17 -3.76 -0.30 -4.43
C ALA A 17 -3.14 0.11 -3.10
N ASP A 18 -2.79 -0.88 -2.28
CA ASP A 18 -2.09 -0.67 -1.02
C ASP A 18 -0.93 -1.64 -0.84
N ILE A 19 -0.08 -1.32 0.15
CA ILE A 19 0.98 -2.19 0.65
C ILE A 19 0.84 -2.28 2.16
N ASP A 20 0.82 -3.51 2.65
CA ASP A 20 0.54 -3.81 4.04
C ASP A 20 1.29 -5.08 4.49
N ASP A 21 1.27 -5.38 5.78
CA ASP A 21 1.76 -6.66 6.28
C ASP A 21 0.73 -7.76 5.97
N ALA A 22 1.17 -8.83 5.30
CA ALA A 22 0.34 -9.99 5.00
C ALA A 22 -0.13 -10.70 6.28
N ASP A 23 0.65 -10.55 7.36
CA ASP A 23 0.36 -11.11 8.67
C ASP A 23 -0.55 -10.19 9.51
N ASP A 24 -0.92 -9.01 9.00
CA ASP A 24 -1.86 -8.11 9.65
C ASP A 24 -3.29 -8.67 9.58
N PRO A 25 -3.93 -9.01 10.72
CA PRO A 25 -5.29 -9.51 10.73
C PRO A 25 -6.33 -8.45 10.34
N GLN A 26 -5.99 -7.16 10.46
CA GLN A 26 -6.87 -6.05 10.14
C GLN A 26 -6.14 -5.07 9.21
N PRO A 27 -6.27 -5.24 7.90
CA PRO A 27 -5.49 -4.49 6.92
C PRO A 27 -6.09 -3.10 6.62
N ASP A 28 -6.53 -2.36 7.65
CA ASP A 28 -7.19 -1.06 7.55
C ASP A 28 -6.24 0.14 7.67
N ASP A 29 -4.99 -0.10 8.07
CA ASP A 29 -3.95 0.92 8.17
C ASP A 29 -2.70 0.49 7.40
N PRO A 30 -2.70 0.58 6.05
CA PRO A 30 -1.57 0.15 5.26
C PRO A 30 -0.34 1.05 5.50
N PHE A 31 0.84 0.58 5.10
CA PHE A 31 2.06 1.40 5.10
C PHE A 31 2.06 2.42 3.94
N TRP A 32 1.29 2.14 2.89
CA TRP A 32 1.15 2.98 1.73
C TRP A 32 -0.10 2.61 0.96
N TYR A 33 -0.69 3.61 0.28
CA TYR A 33 -1.77 3.40 -0.67
C TYR A 33 -1.70 4.39 -1.83
N VAL A 34 -2.34 4.03 -2.93
CA VAL A 34 -2.72 4.93 -4.00
C VAL A 34 -4.18 4.70 -4.35
N ASP A 35 -4.89 5.79 -4.55
CA ASP A 35 -6.30 5.78 -4.93
C ASP A 35 -6.50 6.49 -6.28
N ASN A 36 -7.69 6.34 -6.86
CA ASN A 36 -8.13 7.01 -8.08
C ASN A 36 -7.26 6.70 -9.33
N CYS A 37 -6.70 5.49 -9.42
CA CYS A 37 -5.99 5.03 -10.61
C CYS A 37 -6.98 4.75 -11.75
N ARG A 38 -6.64 5.17 -12.97
CA ARG A 38 -7.50 5.03 -14.16
C ARG A 38 -7.55 3.60 -14.71
N SER A 39 -6.60 2.75 -14.32
CA SER A 39 -6.53 1.35 -14.76
C SER A 39 -5.88 0.45 -13.72
N GLN A 40 -6.17 -0.85 -13.81
CA GLN A 40 -5.53 -1.87 -12.99
C GLN A 40 -4.01 -1.87 -13.17
N LEU A 41 -3.55 -1.67 -14.41
CA LEU A 41 -2.14 -1.62 -14.75
C LEU A 41 -1.45 -0.45 -14.02
N GLN A 42 -2.06 0.74 -14.04
CA GLN A 42 -1.51 1.90 -13.33
C GLN A 42 -1.39 1.62 -11.83
N ALA A 43 -2.43 1.07 -11.21
CA ALA A 43 -2.42 0.73 -9.78
C ALA A 43 -1.31 -0.30 -9.46
N LEU A 44 -1.19 -1.34 -10.29
CA LEU A 44 -0.19 -2.39 -10.12
C LEU A 44 1.24 -1.87 -10.31
N GLU A 45 1.51 -1.09 -11.35
CA GLU A 45 2.83 -0.52 -11.62
C GLU A 45 3.26 0.43 -10.50
N THR A 46 2.34 1.27 -10.04
CA THR A 46 2.59 2.20 -8.93
C THR A 46 2.89 1.44 -7.63
N ALA A 47 2.08 0.44 -7.30
CA ALA A 47 2.30 -0.39 -6.13
C ALA A 47 3.62 -1.18 -6.19
N CYS A 48 3.99 -1.72 -7.36
CA CYS A 48 5.27 -2.42 -7.52
C CYS A 48 6.48 -1.49 -7.34
N ALA A 49 6.37 -0.24 -7.84
CA ALA A 49 7.41 0.76 -7.65
C ALA A 49 7.60 1.08 -6.16
N GLU A 50 6.51 1.31 -5.43
CA GLU A 50 6.58 1.62 -4.00
C GLU A 50 7.02 0.40 -3.16
N LEU A 51 6.56 -0.80 -3.50
CA LEU A 51 6.97 -2.04 -2.82
C LEU A 51 8.49 -2.21 -2.82
N ARG A 52 9.15 -1.87 -3.93
CA ARG A 52 10.62 -1.91 -4.00
C ARG A 52 11.28 -0.94 -3.02
N LEU A 53 10.71 0.24 -2.82
CA LEU A 53 11.23 1.24 -1.87
C LEU A 53 11.03 0.78 -0.42
N LEU A 54 9.81 0.32 -0.08
CA LEU A 54 9.47 -0.17 1.25
C LEU A 54 10.25 -1.43 1.62
N ALA A 55 10.39 -2.38 0.69
CA ALA A 55 11.23 -3.56 0.90
C ALA A 55 12.69 -3.18 1.13
N GLY A 56 13.22 -2.21 0.38
CA GLY A 56 14.57 -1.69 0.57
C GLY A 56 14.78 -1.06 1.95
N ARG A 57 13.80 -0.31 2.46
CA ARG A 57 13.78 0.26 3.82
C ARG A 57 13.77 -0.85 4.87
N MET A 58 12.88 -1.83 4.72
CA MET A 58 12.76 -2.97 5.63
C MET A 58 14.07 -3.77 5.72
N VAL A 59 14.75 -4.01 4.59
CA VAL A 59 16.04 -4.73 4.56
C VAL A 59 17.15 -3.98 5.30
N ARG A 60 17.13 -2.65 5.30
CA ARG A 60 18.08 -1.83 6.07
C ARG A 60 17.77 -1.78 7.57
N GLY A 61 16.64 -2.32 8.00
CA GLY A 61 16.14 -2.21 9.37
C GLY A 61 15.46 -0.87 9.66
N ASP A 62 15.08 -0.12 8.63
CA ASP A 62 14.33 1.13 8.81
C ASP A 62 12.92 0.81 9.33
N HIS A 63 12.38 1.65 10.21
CA HIS A 63 10.97 1.57 10.59
C HIS A 63 10.09 2.05 9.43
N LEU A 64 9.01 1.31 9.17
CA LEU A 64 7.95 1.69 8.23
C LEU A 64 6.79 2.26 9.06
N ASN A 65 6.47 3.53 8.83
CA ASN A 65 5.33 4.16 9.48
C ASN A 65 4.05 3.76 8.76
N ARG A 66 3.00 3.58 9.52
CA ARG A 66 1.65 3.39 9.00
C ARG A 66 1.09 4.70 8.44
N VAL A 67 0.12 4.63 7.54
CA VAL A 67 -0.49 5.85 6.98
C VAL A 67 -1.17 6.67 8.07
N LEU A 68 -1.96 6.02 8.96
CA LEU A 68 -2.65 6.69 10.05
C LEU A 68 -1.69 7.43 10.98
N GLU A 69 -0.52 6.85 11.26
CA GLU A 69 0.52 7.48 12.07
C GLU A 69 1.05 8.79 11.45
N VAL A 70 1.11 8.85 10.11
CA VAL A 70 1.66 9.99 9.37
C VAL A 70 0.59 11.05 9.10
N THR A 71 -0.62 10.65 8.72
CA THR A 71 -1.68 11.55 8.24
C THR A 71 -2.72 11.88 9.29
N GLY A 72 -2.88 11.03 10.32
CA GLY A 72 -3.98 11.09 11.28
C GLY A 72 -5.34 10.72 10.67
N VAL A 73 -5.38 10.21 9.44
CA VAL A 73 -6.60 9.86 8.71
C VAL A 73 -6.55 8.37 8.33
N PRO A 74 -7.57 7.57 8.70
CA PRO A 74 -7.65 6.18 8.26
C PRO A 74 -7.92 6.10 6.75
N VAL A 75 -7.42 5.04 6.12
CA VAL A 75 -7.50 4.79 4.68
C VAL A 75 -8.69 3.91 4.35
#